data_AF-A0A6J0M9J5-F1
#
_entry.id   AF-A0A6J0M9J5-F1
#
_cell.length_a   1.000
_cell.length_b   1.000
_cell.length_c   1.000
_cell.angle_alpha   90.00
_cell.angle_beta   90.00
_cell.angle_gamma   90.00
#
_symmetry.space_group_name_H-M   'P 1'
#
loop_
_entity.id
_entity.type
_entity.pdbx_description
1 polymer ?
#
loop_
_entity_poly.entity_id
_entity_poly.type
_entity_poly.pdbx_seq_one_letter_code
_entity_poly.pdbx_strand_id
1 'polypeptide(L)'
;MDLQRVMVFSCWVLSLLIIETTGYSDQLFQPLEAENADAMTTMVMERGLQTRRPEHKNAYATMMYMGTPRDYEFYVATRVLIRSLKGYHVNADIVVIASLDVPLNWIHNLEEGDGAKVVRVENLENPYQKQTNFKNRFELSLNKLYAWSLSNYDRVVMLDADNLFLKNTDELFQCGSFCAVFINPCIFHTGLFVLQPSMEVFRDMIHELQVKRDNPDGADQGFLVSYFSDLLNQPLFRPPSNPSTVLTGHFRLPLGYQMDASYYYLKLRWNVPCGPNSVITFPGAVWLKPWYWWSWPVLPLGLSWHHQRRYTISYSAEMPWVLIQAVFYLGIILVTRLTRLTMSKQCYRRSDKNLTVIQTAFKMAVLLLILSAYIVPFFIIPQTIHPLMGWSLYLTGSFALSSIPINAFLLPVLHVLTPWLCILGTLLVMAFPSYPDGVVRALSVFGYAFCCAPFLWVSFVKITSHLQILIDKEVLFPRSGESGSSSSLSKLY
;
A
#
# COMPACT_ATOMS: atom_id res chain seq x y z
N MET A 1 35.79 -2.07 -22.66
CA MET A 1 34.50 -1.96 -23.37
C MET A 1 33.35 -2.69 -22.67
N ASP A 2 33.58 -3.73 -21.84
CA ASP A 2 32.49 -4.45 -21.18
C ASP A 2 32.05 -3.97 -19.79
N LEU A 3 32.91 -3.34 -18.96
CA LEU A 3 32.43 -2.73 -17.71
C LEU A 3 31.52 -1.51 -17.99
N GLN A 4 31.81 -0.79 -19.06
CA GLN A 4 30.95 0.28 -19.56
C GLN A 4 29.66 -0.31 -20.13
N ARG A 5 29.66 -1.50 -20.75
CA ARG A 5 28.43 -2.20 -21.14
C ARG A 5 27.68 -2.82 -19.98
N VAL A 6 28.33 -3.28 -18.91
CA VAL A 6 27.66 -3.83 -17.72
C VAL A 6 27.14 -2.71 -16.82
N MET A 7 27.86 -1.59 -16.68
CA MET A 7 27.34 -0.37 -16.05
C MET A 7 26.29 0.29 -16.92
N VAL A 8 26.45 0.36 -18.24
CA VAL A 8 25.40 0.86 -19.14
C VAL A 8 24.23 -0.11 -19.13
N PHE A 9 24.40 -1.42 -19.10
CA PHE A 9 23.29 -2.39 -19.02
C PHE A 9 22.63 -2.36 -17.65
N SER A 10 23.38 -2.21 -16.56
CA SER A 10 22.83 -2.05 -15.21
C SER A 10 22.13 -0.70 -15.07
N CYS A 11 22.72 0.39 -15.56
CA CYS A 11 22.07 1.71 -15.66
C CYS A 11 20.90 1.70 -16.64
N TRP A 12 20.92 0.93 -17.72
CA TRP A 12 19.84 0.83 -18.71
C TRP A 12 18.70 -0.03 -18.18
N VAL A 13 18.99 -1.09 -17.43
CA VAL A 13 18.01 -1.87 -16.65
C VAL A 13 17.42 -1.04 -15.50
N LEU A 14 18.24 -0.22 -14.81
CA LEU A 14 17.76 0.75 -13.81
C LEU A 14 16.97 1.91 -14.45
N SER A 15 17.35 2.39 -15.63
CA SER A 15 16.64 3.44 -16.38
C SER A 15 15.32 2.93 -16.96
N LEU A 16 15.26 1.70 -17.47
CA LEU A 16 14.02 1.07 -17.93
C LEU A 16 13.03 0.80 -16.78
N LEU A 17 13.51 0.70 -15.54
CA LEU A 17 12.67 0.60 -14.34
C LEU A 17 12.23 1.98 -13.79
N ILE A 18 12.82 3.07 -14.26
CA ILE A 18 12.55 4.45 -13.78
C ILE A 18 11.74 5.27 -14.83
N ILE A 19 11.72 4.85 -16.10
CA ILE A 19 10.96 5.52 -17.17
C ILE A 19 9.56 4.91 -17.25
N GLU A 20 8.73 5.14 -16.23
CA GLU A 20 7.27 5.08 -16.39
C GLU A 20 6.55 5.99 -15.39
N THR A 21 7.13 7.14 -15.04
CA THR A 21 6.42 8.17 -14.28
C THR A 21 6.94 9.56 -14.66
N THR A 22 6.47 10.12 -15.77
CA THR A 22 6.31 11.58 -15.95
C THR A 22 5.65 11.86 -17.30
N GLY A 23 4.48 12.47 -17.27
CA GLY A 23 3.91 13.03 -18.50
C GLY A 23 2.43 13.36 -18.44
N TYR A 24 2.04 14.33 -17.61
CA TYR A 24 1.01 15.30 -18.00
C TYR A 24 1.00 16.51 -17.05
N SER A 25 1.26 17.70 -17.58
CA SER A 25 1.10 18.99 -16.89
C SER A 25 0.20 19.88 -17.75
N ASP A 26 -0.79 20.43 -17.06
CA ASP A 26 -1.42 21.73 -17.16
C ASP A 26 -1.96 22.21 -18.51
N GLN A 27 -3.29 22.24 -18.60
CA GLN A 27 -4.01 23.25 -19.36
C GLN A 27 -4.81 24.16 -18.42
N LEU A 28 -4.48 25.43 -18.57
CA LEU A 28 -4.97 26.64 -17.94
C LEU A 28 -6.48 26.83 -18.16
N PHE A 29 -7.26 27.07 -17.09
CA PHE A 29 -8.61 27.65 -17.19
C PHE A 29 -8.68 28.93 -16.35
N GLN A 30 -9.17 30.02 -16.97
CA GLN A 30 -9.40 31.32 -16.36
C GLN A 30 -10.70 31.33 -15.51
N PRO A 31 -10.79 32.20 -14.48
CA PRO A 31 -11.91 32.19 -13.55
C PRO A 31 -13.13 32.93 -14.12
N LEU A 32 -14.30 32.28 -14.04
CA LEU A 32 -15.61 32.90 -14.25
C LEU A 32 -16.19 33.35 -12.89
N GLU A 33 -16.89 34.48 -12.94
CA GLU A 33 -17.36 35.28 -11.81
C GLU A 33 -18.29 34.51 -10.83
N ALA A 34 -18.14 34.85 -9.55
CA ALA A 34 -18.55 34.08 -8.37
C ALA A 34 -20.06 33.93 -8.11
N GLU A 35 -20.94 34.61 -8.84
CA GLU A 35 -22.38 34.64 -8.52
C GLU A 35 -23.20 33.58 -9.27
N ASN A 36 -22.69 33.05 -10.39
CA ASN A 36 -23.35 31.97 -11.16
C ASN A 36 -22.81 30.56 -10.83
N ALA A 37 -21.75 30.47 -10.02
CA ALA A 37 -21.10 29.21 -9.67
C ALA A 37 -21.94 28.37 -8.67
N ASP A 38 -22.63 28.99 -7.71
CA ASP A 38 -23.42 28.26 -6.71
C ASP A 38 -24.64 27.55 -7.32
N ALA A 39 -25.36 28.21 -8.24
CA ALA A 39 -26.52 27.62 -8.89
C ALA A 39 -26.12 26.50 -9.88
N MET A 40 -25.01 26.68 -10.59
CA MET A 40 -24.49 25.69 -11.54
C MET A 40 -23.85 24.49 -10.83
N THR A 41 -23.10 24.71 -9.74
CA THR A 41 -22.58 23.64 -8.87
C THR A 41 -23.72 22.83 -8.25
N THR A 42 -24.79 23.49 -7.79
CA THR A 42 -25.98 22.81 -7.26
C THR A 42 -26.69 21.98 -8.34
N MET A 43 -26.82 22.49 -9.58
CA MET A 43 -27.40 21.75 -10.70
C MET A 43 -26.52 20.61 -11.21
N VAL A 44 -25.19 20.74 -11.18
CA VAL A 44 -24.24 19.69 -11.60
C VAL A 44 -24.15 18.60 -10.52
N MET A 45 -24.15 18.97 -9.24
CA MET A 45 -24.33 18.04 -8.12
C MET A 45 -25.63 17.24 -8.25
N GLU A 46 -26.76 17.87 -8.58
CA GLU A 46 -28.05 17.19 -8.74
C GLU A 46 -28.13 16.32 -10.02
N ARG A 47 -27.42 16.68 -11.11
CA ARG A 47 -27.38 15.86 -12.34
C ARG A 47 -26.47 14.63 -12.24
N GLY A 48 -25.37 14.70 -11.49
CA GLY A 48 -24.46 13.56 -11.23
C GLY A 48 -25.07 12.47 -10.32
N LEU A 49 -26.16 12.80 -9.63
CA LEU A 49 -26.86 11.93 -8.67
C LEU A 49 -27.92 11.01 -9.30
N GLN A 50 -28.06 10.98 -10.63
CA GLN A 50 -28.95 10.03 -11.33
C GLN A 50 -28.38 8.60 -11.29
N THR A 51 -28.49 7.97 -10.12
CA THR A 51 -28.35 6.53 -9.98
C THR A 51 -29.42 5.81 -10.80
N ARG A 52 -29.09 4.63 -11.35
CA ARG A 52 -30.13 3.67 -11.77
C ARG A 52 -31.10 3.52 -10.60
N ARG A 53 -32.41 3.39 -10.89
CA ARG A 53 -33.45 3.25 -9.85
C ARG A 53 -33.01 2.25 -8.77
N PRO A 54 -33.22 2.56 -7.48
CA PRO A 54 -32.95 1.61 -6.40
C PRO A 54 -33.69 0.30 -6.64
N GLU A 55 -32.99 -0.81 -6.46
CA GLU A 55 -33.60 -2.16 -6.46
C GLU A 55 -34.01 -2.52 -5.04
N HIS A 56 -33.24 -2.04 -4.06
CA HIS A 56 -33.51 -2.18 -2.64
C HIS A 56 -33.77 -0.81 -2.01
N LYS A 57 -34.49 -0.83 -0.88
CA LYS A 57 -34.74 0.38 -0.08
C LYS A 57 -33.49 0.94 0.58
N ASN A 58 -32.52 0.09 0.86
CA ASN A 58 -31.30 0.44 1.58
C ASN A 58 -30.06 0.18 0.71
N ALA A 59 -28.95 0.81 1.06
CA ALA A 59 -27.67 0.58 0.39
C ALA A 59 -26.47 0.49 1.34
N TYR A 60 -25.53 -0.38 1.00
CA TYR A 60 -24.14 -0.22 1.45
C TYR A 60 -23.44 0.72 0.48
N ALA A 61 -22.81 1.78 0.98
CA ALA A 61 -22.07 2.74 0.17
C ALA A 61 -20.59 2.70 0.51
N THR A 62 -19.73 2.87 -0.49
CA THR A 62 -18.30 3.12 -0.31
C THR A 62 -17.84 4.18 -1.31
N MET A 63 -16.60 4.65 -1.15
CA MET A 63 -16.08 5.76 -1.93
C MET A 63 -14.84 5.38 -2.71
N MET A 64 -14.71 5.93 -3.91
CA MET A 64 -13.53 5.82 -4.76
C MET A 64 -13.17 7.18 -5.33
N TYR A 65 -11.94 7.62 -5.12
CA TYR A 65 -11.42 8.84 -5.75
C TYR A 65 -9.99 8.61 -6.21
N MET A 66 -9.53 9.48 -7.11
CA MET A 66 -8.16 9.49 -7.62
C MET A 66 -7.40 10.69 -7.06
N GLY A 67 -6.07 10.58 -7.03
CA GLY A 67 -5.19 11.66 -6.58
C GLY A 67 -3.97 11.17 -5.82
N THR A 68 -3.77 9.85 -5.68
CA THR A 68 -2.63 9.29 -4.96
C THR A 68 -1.94 8.17 -5.74
N PRO A 69 -0.64 7.92 -5.52
CA PRO A 69 0.04 6.75 -6.11
C PRO A 69 -0.56 5.39 -5.70
N ARG A 70 -1.52 5.36 -4.77
CA ARG A 70 -2.13 4.15 -4.20
C ARG A 70 -3.55 3.90 -4.70
N ASP A 71 -4.03 4.70 -5.64
CA ASP A 71 -5.42 4.62 -6.09
C ASP A 71 -5.77 3.21 -6.59
N TYR A 72 -4.83 2.53 -7.26
CA TYR A 72 -5.02 1.14 -7.69
C TYR A 72 -5.21 0.16 -6.51
N GLU A 73 -4.50 0.37 -5.40
CA GLU A 73 -4.65 -0.47 -4.21
C GLU A 73 -6.05 -0.35 -3.61
N PHE A 74 -6.56 0.89 -3.51
CA PHE A 74 -7.91 1.16 -3.02
C PHE A 74 -8.98 0.68 -3.98
N TYR A 75 -8.76 0.77 -5.30
CA TYR A 75 -9.63 0.15 -6.28
C TYR A 75 -9.76 -1.36 -6.04
N VAL A 76 -8.64 -2.07 -5.89
CA VAL A 76 -8.66 -3.51 -5.57
C VAL A 76 -9.38 -3.78 -4.24
N ALA A 77 -9.13 -2.96 -3.21
CA ALA A 77 -9.80 -3.08 -1.91
C ALA A 77 -11.32 -2.91 -1.99
N THR A 78 -11.78 -1.88 -2.68
CA THR A 78 -13.20 -1.61 -2.94
C THR A 78 -13.88 -2.77 -3.66
N ARG A 79 -13.23 -3.36 -4.67
CA ARG A 79 -13.77 -4.54 -5.38
C ARG A 79 -13.90 -5.76 -4.47
N VAL A 80 -12.90 -6.01 -3.62
CA VAL A 80 -12.95 -7.10 -2.63
C VAL A 80 -14.10 -6.86 -1.65
N LEU A 81 -14.27 -5.64 -1.14
CA LEU A 81 -15.37 -5.26 -0.26
C LEU A 81 -16.74 -5.53 -0.90
N ILE A 82 -16.97 -5.03 -2.12
CA ILE A 82 -18.23 -5.19 -2.87
C ILE A 82 -18.57 -6.66 -3.06
N ARG A 83 -17.63 -7.45 -3.61
CA ARG A 83 -17.87 -8.88 -3.85
C ARG A 83 -18.04 -9.68 -2.56
N SER A 84 -17.35 -9.29 -1.49
CA SER A 84 -17.51 -9.94 -0.18
C SER A 84 -18.91 -9.70 0.38
N LEU A 85 -19.41 -8.46 0.34
CA LEU A 85 -20.78 -8.13 0.77
C LEU A 85 -21.83 -8.91 -0.03
N LYS A 86 -21.66 -9.01 -1.35
CA LYS A 86 -22.54 -9.85 -2.19
C LYS A 86 -22.51 -11.33 -1.80
N GLY A 87 -21.35 -11.85 -1.43
CA GLY A 87 -21.19 -13.22 -0.94
C GLY A 87 -21.96 -13.49 0.36
N TYR A 88 -22.27 -12.44 1.14
CA TYR A 88 -23.13 -12.54 2.32
C TYR A 88 -24.62 -12.35 2.02
N HIS A 89 -25.01 -12.28 0.74
CA HIS A 89 -26.40 -12.16 0.28
C HIS A 89 -27.16 -11.01 0.97
N VAL A 90 -26.52 -9.84 1.06
CA VAL A 90 -27.12 -8.63 1.62
C VAL A 90 -28.38 -8.21 0.87
N ASN A 91 -29.42 -7.79 1.58
CA ASN A 91 -30.67 -7.30 1.03
C ASN A 91 -30.63 -5.77 0.84
N ALA A 92 -29.61 -5.31 0.13
CA ALA A 92 -29.34 -3.90 -0.10
C ALA A 92 -28.57 -3.70 -1.40
N ASP A 93 -28.75 -2.52 -2.02
CA ASP A 93 -27.92 -2.10 -3.14
C ASP A 93 -26.48 -1.86 -2.65
N ILE A 94 -25.50 -2.08 -3.52
CA ILE A 94 -24.11 -1.70 -3.23
C ILE A 94 -23.76 -0.53 -4.12
N VAL A 95 -23.46 0.62 -3.51
CA VAL A 95 -23.24 1.89 -4.19
C VAL A 95 -21.78 2.30 -4.06
N VAL A 96 -21.16 2.73 -5.15
CA VAL A 96 -19.83 3.34 -5.14
C VAL A 96 -19.97 4.80 -5.53
N ILE A 97 -19.64 5.70 -4.61
CA ILE A 97 -19.52 7.12 -4.92
C ILE A 97 -18.12 7.34 -5.49
N ALA A 98 -18.04 7.60 -6.79
CA ALA A 98 -16.80 7.73 -7.54
C ALA A 98 -16.57 9.18 -7.95
N SER A 99 -15.35 9.71 -7.74
CA SER A 99 -15.00 11.01 -8.33
C SER A 99 -15.01 10.95 -9.86
N LEU A 100 -15.19 12.09 -10.53
CA LEU A 100 -15.14 12.16 -11.99
C LEU A 100 -13.81 11.66 -12.58
N ASP A 101 -12.72 11.75 -11.81
CA ASP A 101 -11.37 11.36 -12.23
C ASP A 101 -11.16 9.84 -12.25
N VAL A 102 -12.07 9.07 -11.64
CA VAL A 102 -11.96 7.61 -11.65
C VAL A 102 -12.06 7.08 -13.09
N PRO A 103 -11.07 6.29 -13.55
CA PRO A 103 -11.05 5.79 -14.93
C PRO A 103 -12.33 5.04 -15.33
N LEU A 104 -12.86 5.32 -16.52
CA LEU A 104 -14.12 4.73 -17.00
C LEU A 104 -14.07 3.20 -17.10
N ASN A 105 -12.91 2.61 -17.36
CA ASN A 105 -12.74 1.16 -17.34
C ASN A 105 -12.88 0.58 -15.92
N TRP A 106 -12.47 1.30 -14.88
CA TRP A 106 -12.68 0.90 -13.49
C TRP A 106 -14.16 1.02 -13.12
N ILE A 107 -14.82 2.10 -13.54
CA ILE A 107 -16.27 2.26 -13.39
C ILE A 107 -17.03 1.09 -14.03
N HIS A 108 -16.73 0.79 -15.29
CA HIS A 108 -17.36 -0.32 -16.00
C HIS A 108 -17.14 -1.67 -15.30
N ASN A 109 -15.93 -1.91 -14.77
CA ASN A 109 -15.65 -3.14 -14.01
C ASN A 109 -16.40 -3.19 -12.67
N LEU A 110 -16.57 -2.06 -11.97
CA LEU A 110 -17.36 -1.98 -10.74
C LEU A 110 -18.84 -2.23 -11.03
N GLU A 111 -19.37 -1.69 -12.13
CA GLU A 111 -20.77 -1.84 -12.53
C GLU A 111 -21.07 -3.23 -13.08
N GLU A 112 -20.40 -3.65 -14.16
CA GLU A 112 -20.75 -4.89 -14.86
C GLU A 112 -20.05 -6.11 -14.24
N GLY A 113 -18.81 -5.93 -13.80
CA GLY A 113 -17.99 -7.01 -13.24
C GLY A 113 -18.31 -7.32 -11.78
N ASP A 114 -18.57 -6.30 -10.97
CA ASP A 114 -18.84 -6.47 -9.54
C ASP A 114 -20.31 -6.20 -9.17
N GLY A 115 -21.09 -5.62 -10.09
CA GLY A 115 -22.52 -5.35 -9.95
C GLY A 115 -22.84 -4.29 -8.91
N ALA A 116 -21.95 -3.30 -8.73
CA ALA A 116 -22.24 -2.13 -7.92
C ALA A 116 -22.97 -1.06 -8.76
N LYS A 117 -23.70 -0.16 -8.11
CA LYS A 117 -24.25 1.06 -8.72
C LYS A 117 -23.25 2.19 -8.51
N VAL A 118 -22.71 2.77 -9.57
CA VAL A 118 -21.74 3.86 -9.45
C VAL A 118 -22.46 5.20 -9.53
N VAL A 119 -22.18 6.10 -8.58
CA VAL A 119 -22.59 7.51 -8.60
C VAL A 119 -21.35 8.33 -8.89
N ARG A 120 -21.37 9.13 -9.96
CA ARG A 120 -20.22 9.96 -10.33
C ARG A 120 -20.40 11.38 -9.81
N VAL A 121 -19.44 11.86 -9.03
CA VAL A 121 -19.51 13.15 -8.34
C VAL A 121 -18.25 13.98 -8.57
N GLU A 122 -18.38 15.30 -8.50
CA GLU A 122 -17.24 16.20 -8.49
C GLU A 122 -16.55 16.20 -7.12
N ASN A 123 -15.24 16.37 -7.10
CA ASN A 123 -14.51 16.47 -5.83
C ASN A 123 -14.88 17.75 -5.11
N LEU A 124 -15.17 17.64 -3.81
CA LEU A 124 -15.33 18.79 -2.93
C LEU A 124 -13.97 19.42 -2.65
N GLU A 125 -13.90 20.75 -2.75
CA GLU A 125 -12.74 21.49 -2.25
C GLU A 125 -12.69 21.37 -0.73
N ASN A 126 -11.52 21.04 -0.18
CA ASN A 126 -11.33 20.94 1.26
C ASN A 126 -10.90 22.31 1.83
N PRO A 127 -11.78 23.03 2.56
CA PRO A 127 -11.48 24.38 3.04
C PRO A 127 -10.40 24.43 4.14
N TYR A 128 -10.02 23.26 4.67
CA TYR A 128 -9.03 23.08 5.74
C TYR A 128 -7.62 22.76 5.22
N GLN A 129 -7.40 22.72 3.91
CA GLN A 129 -6.09 22.41 3.29
C GLN A 129 -4.92 23.29 3.80
N LYS A 130 -5.23 24.51 4.28
CA LYS A 130 -4.25 25.47 4.80
C LYS A 130 -3.99 25.35 6.31
N GLN A 131 -4.63 24.42 7.01
CA GLN A 131 -4.37 24.18 8.44
C GLN A 131 -2.96 23.62 8.65
N THR A 132 -2.33 23.95 9.78
CA THR A 132 -0.92 23.59 10.07
C THR A 132 -0.71 22.08 10.24
N ASN A 133 -1.72 21.36 10.70
CA ASN A 133 -1.71 19.91 10.91
C ASN A 133 -2.37 19.12 9.77
N PHE A 134 -2.70 19.80 8.66
CA PHE A 134 -3.31 19.17 7.49
C PHE A 134 -2.37 18.13 6.88
N LYS A 135 -2.94 17.03 6.39
CA LYS A 135 -2.20 15.97 5.70
C LYS A 135 -2.76 15.83 4.29
N ASN A 136 -1.90 15.81 3.28
CA ASN A 136 -2.31 15.71 1.87
C ASN A 136 -3.27 14.52 1.61
N ARG A 137 -3.14 13.41 2.36
CA ARG A 137 -4.05 12.27 2.26
C ARG A 137 -5.53 12.58 2.56
N PHE A 138 -5.83 13.72 3.21
CA PHE A 138 -7.16 14.15 3.60
C PHE A 138 -7.81 15.10 2.59
N GLU A 139 -7.11 15.46 1.52
CA GLU A 139 -7.57 16.38 0.47
C GLU A 139 -8.96 16.02 -0.04
N LEU A 140 -9.23 14.74 -0.29
CA LEU A 140 -10.50 14.25 -0.84
C LEU A 140 -11.38 13.52 0.18
N SER A 141 -11.02 13.57 1.46
CA SER A 141 -11.76 12.86 2.51
C SER A 141 -13.20 13.37 2.67
N LEU A 142 -13.42 14.67 2.47
CA LEU A 142 -14.74 15.29 2.59
C LEU A 142 -15.72 14.87 1.51
N ASN A 143 -15.27 14.25 0.40
CA ASN A 143 -16.19 13.65 -0.56
C ASN A 143 -17.17 12.67 0.11
N LYS A 144 -16.79 12.08 1.27
CA LYS A 144 -17.63 11.20 2.07
C LYS A 144 -19.01 11.76 2.40
N LEU A 145 -19.14 13.09 2.44
CA LEU A 145 -20.40 13.79 2.70
C LEU A 145 -21.45 13.55 1.61
N TYR A 146 -21.06 13.21 0.38
CA TYR A 146 -22.00 12.79 -0.67
C TYR A 146 -22.84 11.57 -0.29
N ALA A 147 -22.48 10.81 0.75
CA ALA A 147 -23.34 9.74 1.24
C ALA A 147 -24.73 10.24 1.65
N TRP A 148 -24.85 11.49 2.12
CA TRP A 148 -26.15 12.10 2.45
C TRP A 148 -26.98 12.53 1.24
N SER A 149 -26.37 12.69 0.06
CA SER A 149 -27.12 13.05 -1.15
C SER A 149 -27.79 11.85 -1.83
N LEU A 150 -27.58 10.63 -1.32
CA LEU A 150 -28.21 9.39 -1.79
C LEU A 150 -29.69 9.28 -1.32
N SER A 151 -30.48 10.35 -1.50
CA SER A 151 -31.86 10.51 -1.00
C SER A 151 -32.89 9.53 -1.57
N ASN A 152 -32.50 8.71 -2.55
CA ASN A 152 -33.33 7.63 -3.10
C ASN A 152 -33.35 6.36 -2.21
N TYR A 153 -32.56 6.32 -1.13
CA TYR A 153 -32.52 5.21 -0.18
C TYR A 153 -33.05 5.63 1.20
N ASP A 154 -33.70 4.70 1.89
CA ASP A 154 -34.20 4.89 3.25
C ASP A 154 -33.03 4.93 4.26
N ARG A 155 -32.04 4.05 4.09
CA ARG A 155 -30.81 3.99 4.91
C ARG A 155 -29.60 3.64 4.06
N VAL A 156 -28.48 4.26 4.44
CA VAL A 156 -27.17 3.96 3.86
C VAL A 156 -26.19 3.57 4.97
N VAL A 157 -25.47 2.48 4.78
CA VAL A 157 -24.30 2.13 5.60
C VAL A 157 -23.07 2.54 4.81
N MET A 158 -22.42 3.63 5.24
CA MET A 158 -21.20 4.13 4.61
C MET A 158 -19.97 3.37 5.13
N LEU A 159 -19.10 2.96 4.21
CA LEU A 159 -17.98 2.07 4.47
C LEU A 159 -16.68 2.61 3.85
N ASP A 160 -15.62 2.59 4.64
CA ASP A 160 -14.27 2.69 4.10
C ASP A 160 -13.91 1.39 3.36
N ALA A 161 -13.12 1.51 2.28
CA ALA A 161 -12.65 0.39 1.47
C ALA A 161 -11.78 -0.62 2.26
N ASP A 162 -11.34 -0.25 3.46
CA ASP A 162 -10.56 -1.08 4.37
C ASP A 162 -11.41 -1.79 5.44
N ASN A 163 -12.71 -1.93 5.20
CA ASN A 163 -13.58 -2.79 5.99
C ASN A 163 -13.59 -4.22 5.45
N LEU A 164 -13.65 -5.20 6.35
CA LEU A 164 -13.75 -6.62 6.04
C LEU A 164 -14.91 -7.22 6.82
N PHE A 165 -15.98 -7.55 6.11
CA PHE A 165 -17.17 -8.17 6.69
C PHE A 165 -16.93 -9.65 6.93
N LEU A 166 -17.37 -10.13 8.10
CA LEU A 166 -17.33 -11.52 8.55
C LEU A 166 -18.68 -12.21 8.43
N LYS A 167 -19.76 -11.45 8.28
CA LYS A 167 -21.13 -11.90 8.10
C LYS A 167 -22.02 -10.78 7.56
N ASN A 168 -23.24 -11.13 7.15
CA ASN A 168 -24.30 -10.17 6.85
C ASN A 168 -24.59 -9.28 8.08
N THR A 169 -24.84 -8.00 7.83
CA THR A 169 -25.11 -6.97 8.87
C THR A 169 -26.31 -6.09 8.51
N ASP A 170 -27.29 -6.63 7.79
CA ASP A 170 -28.45 -5.88 7.32
C ASP A 170 -29.28 -5.30 8.48
N GLU A 171 -29.13 -5.83 9.71
CA GLU A 171 -29.72 -5.25 10.91
C GLU A 171 -29.26 -3.80 11.17
N LEU A 172 -28.12 -3.37 10.63
CA LEU A 172 -27.68 -1.97 10.71
C LEU A 172 -28.66 -1.01 10.03
N PHE A 173 -29.44 -1.46 9.05
CA PHE A 173 -30.48 -0.63 8.41
C PHE A 173 -31.68 -0.37 9.32
N GLN A 174 -31.78 -1.04 10.48
CA GLN A 174 -32.78 -0.71 11.49
C GLN A 174 -32.33 0.46 12.39
N CYS A 175 -31.08 0.92 12.25
CA CYS A 175 -30.59 2.07 12.98
C CYS A 175 -31.28 3.36 12.51
N GLY A 176 -31.26 4.38 13.36
CA GLY A 176 -31.95 5.63 13.08
C GLY A 176 -31.23 6.54 12.07
N SER A 177 -31.18 7.84 12.33
CA SER A 177 -30.72 8.84 11.37
C SER A 177 -29.20 8.96 11.26
N PHE A 178 -28.45 8.64 12.33
CA PHE A 178 -26.99 8.55 12.29
C PHE A 178 -26.50 7.61 13.38
N CYS A 179 -25.65 6.64 13.02
CA CYS A 179 -25.11 5.68 13.97
C CYS A 179 -23.67 5.31 13.65
N ALA A 180 -22.78 5.38 14.63
CA ALA A 180 -21.36 5.08 14.45
C ALA A 180 -20.75 4.37 15.65
N VAL A 181 -19.63 3.67 15.43
CA VAL A 181 -18.87 2.99 16.49
C VAL A 181 -17.85 3.97 17.10
N PHE A 182 -17.68 3.92 18.42
CA PHE A 182 -16.71 4.76 19.14
C PHE A 182 -15.31 4.12 19.14
N ILE A 183 -14.29 4.86 18.67
CA ILE A 183 -12.87 4.43 18.71
C ILE A 183 -12.35 4.52 20.14
N ASN A 184 -12.71 5.61 20.80
CA ASN A 184 -12.41 5.92 22.18
C ASN A 184 -13.68 6.49 22.83
N PRO A 185 -13.69 6.73 24.14
CA PRO A 185 -14.90 7.19 24.82
C PRO A 185 -15.52 8.49 24.28
N CYS A 186 -14.80 9.32 23.54
CA CYS A 186 -15.26 10.64 23.09
C CYS A 186 -15.45 10.75 21.56
N ILE A 187 -14.75 9.94 20.78
CA ILE A 187 -14.64 10.09 19.32
C ILE A 187 -15.14 8.83 18.63
N PHE A 188 -16.13 9.01 17.75
CA PHE A 188 -16.58 7.96 16.85
C PHE A 188 -15.73 7.85 15.58
N HIS A 189 -15.70 6.63 15.02
CA HIS A 189 -14.98 6.32 13.81
C HIS A 189 -15.89 6.57 12.60
N THR A 190 -15.36 7.20 11.55
CA THR A 190 -16.12 7.45 10.31
C THR A 190 -15.98 6.35 9.27
N GLY A 191 -15.08 5.39 9.47
CA GLY A 191 -14.91 4.24 8.58
C GLY A 191 -16.07 3.25 8.48
N LEU A 192 -17.00 3.22 9.44
CA LEU A 192 -18.31 2.61 9.28
C LEU A 192 -19.36 3.42 10.04
N PHE A 193 -20.38 3.90 9.34
CA PHE A 193 -21.55 4.51 9.98
C PHE A 193 -22.82 4.30 9.17
N VAL A 194 -23.95 4.28 9.87
CA VAL A 194 -25.30 4.30 9.28
C VAL A 194 -25.76 5.74 9.21
N LEU A 195 -26.43 6.11 8.12
CA LEU A 195 -27.07 7.41 7.97
C LEU A 195 -28.44 7.27 7.30
N GLN A 196 -29.33 8.22 7.58
CA GLN A 196 -30.51 8.49 6.78
C GLN A 196 -30.17 9.58 5.76
N PRO A 197 -30.16 9.28 4.45
CA PRO A 197 -29.83 10.28 3.44
C PRO A 197 -30.84 11.44 3.44
N SER A 198 -30.36 12.66 3.25
CA SER A 198 -31.18 13.86 3.16
C SER A 198 -30.43 14.95 2.44
N MET A 199 -31.02 15.50 1.37
CA MET A 199 -30.46 16.65 0.66
C MET A 199 -30.43 17.90 1.52
N GLU A 200 -31.30 18.01 2.53
CA GLU A 200 -31.27 19.11 3.49
C GLU A 200 -30.02 19.03 4.36
N VAL A 201 -29.75 17.86 4.96
CA VAL A 201 -28.55 17.63 5.77
C VAL A 201 -27.28 17.74 4.92
N PHE A 202 -27.31 17.26 3.67
CA PHE A 202 -26.19 17.43 2.75
C PHE A 202 -25.86 18.90 2.50
N ARG A 203 -26.86 19.71 2.12
CA ARG A 203 -26.67 21.15 1.86
C ARG A 203 -26.20 21.89 3.11
N ASP A 204 -26.73 21.54 4.28
CA ASP A 204 -26.29 22.08 5.55
C ASP A 204 -24.81 21.76 5.84
N MET A 205 -24.37 20.52 5.63
CA MET A 205 -22.95 20.18 5.78
C MET A 205 -22.05 20.92 4.78
N ILE A 206 -22.49 21.12 3.53
CA ILE A 206 -21.74 21.95 2.56
C ILE A 206 -21.66 23.40 3.04
N HIS A 207 -22.73 23.95 3.60
CA HIS A 207 -22.72 25.28 4.20
C HIS A 207 -21.75 25.38 5.39
N GLU A 208 -21.78 24.41 6.30
CA GLU A 208 -20.86 24.31 7.44
C GLU A 208 -19.38 24.24 7.02
N LEU A 209 -19.08 23.61 5.87
CA LEU A 209 -17.74 23.66 5.28
C LEU A 209 -17.36 25.06 4.79
N GLN A 210 -18.28 25.77 4.13
CA GLN A 210 -18.03 27.13 3.63
C GLN A 210 -17.76 28.12 4.76
N VAL A 211 -18.51 28.03 5.86
CA VAL A 211 -18.28 28.84 7.07
C VAL A 211 -17.14 28.33 7.95
N LYS A 212 -16.46 27.25 7.52
CA LYS A 212 -15.30 26.63 8.17
C LYS A 212 -15.57 26.26 9.63
N ARG A 213 -16.61 25.44 9.84
CA ARG A 213 -16.86 24.77 11.11
C ARG A 213 -15.56 24.20 11.71
N ASP A 214 -15.45 24.20 13.03
CA ASP A 214 -14.29 23.60 13.68
C ASP A 214 -14.12 22.12 13.26
N ASN A 215 -12.94 21.84 12.71
CA ASN A 215 -12.53 20.53 12.21
C ASN A 215 -11.06 20.29 12.60
N PRO A 216 -10.81 19.60 13.71
CA PRO A 216 -9.46 19.46 14.28
C PRO A 216 -8.47 18.70 13.40
N ASP A 217 -8.90 17.78 12.54
CA ASP A 217 -8.01 16.98 11.67
C ASP A 217 -8.03 17.41 10.20
N GLY A 218 -8.91 18.35 9.84
CA GLY A 218 -9.11 18.83 8.48
C GLY A 218 -9.67 17.76 7.53
N ALA A 219 -10.27 16.68 8.06
CA ALA A 219 -10.75 15.53 7.32
C ALA A 219 -12.23 15.22 7.60
N ASP A 220 -12.74 14.12 7.05
CA ASP A 220 -14.09 13.61 7.31
C ASP A 220 -14.32 13.25 8.79
N GLN A 221 -13.30 12.68 9.45
CA GLN A 221 -13.41 12.26 10.84
C GLN A 221 -13.65 13.44 11.79
N GLY A 222 -12.82 14.49 11.75
CA GLY A 222 -13.00 15.67 12.58
C GLY A 222 -14.28 16.44 12.24
N PHE A 223 -14.63 16.56 10.95
CA PHE A 223 -15.86 17.24 10.53
C PHE A 223 -17.10 16.53 11.05
N LEU A 224 -17.23 15.22 10.80
CA LEU A 224 -18.42 14.47 11.20
C LEU A 224 -18.56 14.39 12.72
N VAL A 225 -17.46 14.24 13.46
CA VAL A 225 -17.46 14.26 14.93
C VAL A 225 -17.91 15.61 15.47
N SER A 226 -17.50 16.70 14.83
CA SER A 226 -17.96 18.04 15.17
C SER A 226 -19.44 18.25 14.83
N TYR A 227 -19.91 17.78 13.67
CA TYR A 227 -21.27 17.94 13.20
C TYR A 227 -22.28 17.13 14.03
N PHE A 228 -22.00 15.85 14.29
CA PHE A 228 -22.81 14.95 15.12
C PHE A 228 -22.29 14.85 16.56
N SER A 229 -21.96 16.00 17.15
CA SER A 229 -21.33 16.08 18.49
C SER A 229 -22.17 15.48 19.63
N ASP A 230 -23.49 15.42 19.46
CA ASP A 230 -24.41 14.86 20.43
C ASP A 230 -24.39 13.32 20.48
N LEU A 231 -23.80 12.65 19.47
CA LEU A 231 -23.77 11.18 19.36
C LEU A 231 -23.19 10.51 20.62
N LEU A 232 -22.26 11.16 21.30
CA LEU A 232 -21.68 10.67 22.55
C LEU A 232 -22.74 10.38 23.61
N ASN A 233 -23.77 11.21 23.68
CA ASN A 233 -24.84 11.13 24.67
C ASN A 233 -26.00 10.21 24.24
N GLN A 234 -25.90 9.61 23.06
CA GLN A 234 -26.98 8.81 22.48
C GLN A 234 -26.99 7.37 23.03
N PRO A 235 -28.15 6.69 23.01
CA PRO A 235 -28.26 5.30 23.47
C PRO A 235 -27.45 4.34 22.58
N LEU A 236 -27.07 3.19 23.15
CA LEU A 236 -26.45 2.11 22.40
C LEU A 236 -27.50 1.42 21.52
N PHE A 237 -27.18 1.25 20.24
CA PHE A 237 -28.01 0.53 19.29
C PHE A 237 -28.19 -0.93 19.72
N ARG A 238 -29.45 -1.35 19.76
CA ARG A 238 -29.84 -2.75 19.91
C ARG A 238 -30.83 -3.07 18.78
N PRO A 239 -30.49 -4.00 17.88
CA PRO A 239 -31.37 -4.30 16.75
C PRO A 239 -32.72 -4.80 17.26
N PRO A 240 -33.84 -4.22 16.79
CA PRO A 240 -35.18 -4.71 17.12
C PRO A 240 -35.38 -6.16 16.67
N SER A 241 -36.13 -6.95 17.43
CA SER A 241 -36.45 -8.34 17.07
C SER A 241 -37.26 -8.47 15.78
N ASN A 242 -38.04 -7.44 15.43
CA ASN A 242 -38.80 -7.38 14.19
C ASN A 242 -37.95 -6.70 13.09
N PRO A 243 -37.58 -7.39 12.00
CA PRO A 243 -36.79 -6.84 10.90
C PRO A 243 -37.39 -5.59 10.24
N SER A 244 -38.71 -5.42 10.30
CA SER A 244 -39.40 -4.26 9.71
C SER A 244 -39.39 -3.02 10.60
N THR A 245 -38.98 -3.13 11.86
CA THR A 245 -38.89 -1.99 12.77
C THR A 245 -37.61 -1.21 12.52
N VAL A 246 -37.76 0.08 12.24
CA VAL A 246 -36.66 1.04 12.08
C VAL A 246 -36.72 2.03 13.24
N LEU A 247 -35.58 2.27 13.88
CA LEU A 247 -35.48 3.23 14.98
C LEU A 247 -35.43 4.68 14.46
N THR A 248 -35.76 5.63 15.33
CA THR A 248 -35.68 7.07 15.06
C THR A 248 -34.67 7.73 15.98
N GLY A 249 -33.89 8.69 15.46
CA GLY A 249 -32.84 9.38 16.21
C GLY A 249 -31.46 8.77 16.01
N HIS A 250 -30.49 9.22 16.80
CA HIS A 250 -29.08 8.82 16.69
C HIS A 250 -28.74 7.71 17.69
N PHE A 251 -27.80 6.82 17.33
CA PHE A 251 -27.41 5.71 18.22
C PHE A 251 -25.92 5.41 18.13
N ARG A 252 -25.33 5.03 19.27
CA ARG A 252 -23.96 4.49 19.29
C ARG A 252 -23.98 3.03 18.88
N LEU A 253 -23.14 2.64 17.93
CA LEU A 253 -23.01 1.25 17.53
C LEU A 253 -22.06 0.49 18.49
N PRO A 254 -22.38 -0.76 18.87
CA PRO A 254 -21.44 -1.64 19.57
C PRO A 254 -20.12 -1.86 18.82
N LEU A 255 -19.01 -2.03 19.54
CA LEU A 255 -17.67 -2.21 18.96
C LEU A 255 -17.59 -3.39 17.98
N GLY A 256 -18.39 -4.44 18.21
CA GLY A 256 -18.46 -5.59 17.32
C GLY A 256 -18.91 -5.29 15.88
N TYR A 257 -19.49 -4.13 15.59
CA TYR A 257 -19.79 -3.69 14.22
C TYR A 257 -18.61 -2.99 13.54
N GLN A 258 -17.54 -2.69 14.27
CA GLN A 258 -16.34 -2.07 13.72
C GLN A 258 -15.11 -2.39 14.58
N MET A 259 -14.59 -3.60 14.40
CA MET A 259 -13.48 -4.14 15.17
C MET A 259 -12.15 -3.64 14.61
N ASP A 260 -11.51 -2.71 15.32
CA ASP A 260 -10.19 -2.21 14.96
C ASP A 260 -9.13 -3.33 14.99
N ALA A 261 -8.48 -3.58 13.86
CA ALA A 261 -7.42 -4.57 13.71
C ALA A 261 -6.24 -4.38 14.67
N SER A 262 -5.98 -3.15 15.14
CA SER A 262 -4.91 -2.87 16.10
C SER A 262 -5.13 -3.57 17.45
N TYR A 263 -6.39 -3.72 17.89
CA TYR A 263 -6.73 -4.46 19.11
C TYR A 263 -6.37 -5.95 18.99
N TYR A 264 -6.56 -6.53 17.80
CA TYR A 264 -6.09 -7.88 17.53
C TYR A 264 -4.56 -7.94 17.57
N TYR A 265 -3.84 -7.02 16.91
CA TYR A 265 -2.39 -7.11 16.85
C TYR A 265 -1.70 -6.99 18.20
N LEU A 266 -2.30 -6.30 19.17
CA LEU A 266 -1.79 -6.22 20.54
C LEU A 266 -1.93 -7.54 21.32
N LYS A 267 -3.02 -8.29 21.09
CA LYS A 267 -3.34 -9.51 21.86
C LYS A 267 -3.18 -10.81 21.08
N LEU A 268 -2.98 -10.74 19.77
CA LEU A 268 -3.03 -11.83 18.80
C LEU A 268 -4.30 -12.69 18.87
N ARG A 269 -5.37 -12.13 19.42
CA ARG A 269 -6.70 -12.75 19.52
C ARG A 269 -7.74 -11.65 19.64
N TRP A 270 -8.95 -11.91 19.14
CA TRP A 270 -10.07 -11.01 19.33
C TRP A 270 -10.55 -11.06 20.79
N ASN A 271 -10.68 -9.89 21.40
CA ASN A 271 -11.35 -9.69 22.67
C ASN A 271 -12.24 -8.46 22.55
N VAL A 272 -13.42 -8.65 21.97
CA VAL A 272 -14.38 -7.58 21.71
C VAL A 272 -15.44 -7.62 22.81
N PRO A 273 -15.60 -6.55 23.61
CA PRO A 273 -16.44 -6.58 24.81
C PRO A 273 -17.94 -6.59 24.51
N CYS A 274 -18.37 -6.12 23.34
CA CYS A 274 -19.78 -6.02 22.99
C CYS A 274 -20.04 -6.02 21.48
N GLY A 275 -21.23 -6.46 21.08
CA GLY A 275 -21.67 -6.46 19.69
C GLY A 275 -21.50 -7.82 18.99
N PRO A 276 -21.82 -7.88 17.69
CA PRO A 276 -21.95 -9.15 16.96
C PRO A 276 -20.63 -9.71 16.42
N ASN A 277 -19.51 -8.98 16.50
CA ASN A 277 -18.23 -9.33 15.87
C ASN A 277 -18.37 -9.58 14.36
N SER A 278 -18.83 -8.57 13.63
CA SER A 278 -19.24 -8.68 12.23
C SER A 278 -18.33 -7.98 11.24
N VAL A 279 -17.61 -6.93 11.61
CA VAL A 279 -16.76 -6.16 10.66
C VAL A 279 -15.42 -5.87 11.30
N ILE A 280 -14.33 -6.16 10.57
CA ILE A 280 -12.98 -5.73 10.91
C ILE A 280 -12.67 -4.47 10.12
N THR A 281 -12.08 -3.47 10.77
CA THR A 281 -11.56 -2.26 10.10
C THR A 281 -10.06 -2.19 10.26
N PHE A 282 -9.37 -1.72 9.22
CA PHE A 282 -7.91 -1.59 9.22
C PHE A 282 -7.48 -0.11 9.23
N PRO A 283 -7.75 0.68 10.30
CA PRO A 283 -7.53 2.13 10.32
C PRO A 283 -6.05 2.54 10.43
N GLY A 284 -5.15 1.55 10.48
CA GLY A 284 -3.72 1.72 10.67
C GLY A 284 -3.05 2.59 9.59
N ALA A 285 -1.78 2.90 9.84
CA ALA A 285 -0.93 3.61 8.91
C ALA A 285 -1.01 2.97 7.51
N VAL A 286 -0.87 3.78 6.47
CA VAL A 286 -1.24 3.30 5.14
C VAL A 286 -0.38 2.13 4.66
N TRP A 287 0.85 1.97 5.15
CA TRP A 287 1.73 0.83 4.86
C TRP A 287 1.39 -0.46 5.65
N LEU A 288 0.38 -0.41 6.53
CA LEU A 288 -0.13 -1.52 7.34
C LEU A 288 -1.46 -2.07 6.83
N LYS A 289 -1.89 -1.65 5.63
CA LYS A 289 -3.13 -2.12 5.03
C LYS A 289 -3.04 -3.61 4.68
N PRO A 290 -4.16 -4.34 4.74
CA PRO A 290 -4.14 -5.80 4.72
C PRO A 290 -3.86 -6.38 3.33
N TRP A 291 -3.97 -5.56 2.27
CA TRP A 291 -3.78 -6.00 0.89
C TRP A 291 -2.32 -6.12 0.47
N TYR A 292 -1.37 -5.63 1.26
CA TYR A 292 0.03 -5.72 0.86
C TYR A 292 0.57 -7.14 0.88
N TRP A 293 1.43 -7.46 -0.08
CA TRP A 293 2.10 -8.75 -0.16
C TRP A 293 3.01 -9.03 1.05
N TRP A 294 3.49 -8.02 1.77
CA TRP A 294 4.24 -8.25 3.01
C TRP A 294 3.34 -8.41 4.24
N SER A 295 2.02 -8.32 4.10
CA SER A 295 1.08 -8.26 5.22
C SER A 295 1.16 -9.47 6.12
N TRP A 296 1.39 -10.69 5.62
CA TRP A 296 1.63 -11.87 6.45
C TRP A 296 3.07 -12.36 6.29
N PRO A 297 3.80 -12.73 7.37
CA PRO A 297 3.35 -12.90 8.76
C PRO A 297 3.38 -11.64 9.66
N VAL A 298 3.71 -10.47 9.10
CA VAL A 298 3.88 -9.21 9.86
C VAL A 298 2.60 -8.83 10.62
N LEU A 299 1.48 -8.80 9.92
CA LEU A 299 0.13 -8.46 10.33
C LEU A 299 -0.81 -9.66 10.03
N PRO A 300 -1.03 -10.57 10.99
CA PRO A 300 -1.69 -11.85 10.72
C PRO A 300 -3.08 -11.75 10.08
N LEU A 301 -3.85 -10.70 10.37
CA LEU A 301 -5.18 -10.47 9.79
C LEU A 301 -5.13 -10.15 8.29
N GLY A 302 -3.99 -9.75 7.72
CA GLY A 302 -3.83 -9.57 6.28
C GLY A 302 -4.19 -10.84 5.49
N LEU A 303 -3.91 -12.01 6.07
CA LEU A 303 -4.28 -13.30 5.47
C LEU A 303 -5.81 -13.46 5.33
N SER A 304 -6.60 -12.92 6.27
CA SER A 304 -8.07 -12.97 6.20
C SER A 304 -8.61 -12.13 5.04
N TRP A 305 -8.01 -10.98 4.78
CA TRP A 305 -8.36 -10.15 3.62
C TRP A 305 -7.96 -10.82 2.30
N HIS A 306 -6.74 -11.38 2.23
CA HIS A 306 -6.28 -12.10 1.04
C HIS A 306 -7.08 -13.38 0.77
N HIS A 307 -7.61 -14.03 1.81
CA HIS A 307 -8.56 -15.11 1.67
C HIS A 307 -9.80 -14.63 0.90
N GLN A 308 -10.43 -13.52 1.32
CA GLN A 308 -11.59 -12.98 0.58
C GLN A 308 -11.22 -12.57 -0.84
N ARG A 309 -10.07 -11.92 -1.04
CA ARG A 309 -9.61 -11.55 -2.38
C ARG A 309 -9.51 -12.76 -3.31
N ARG A 310 -8.95 -13.86 -2.83
CA ARG A 310 -8.74 -15.09 -3.62
C ARG A 310 -10.05 -15.64 -4.18
N TYR A 311 -11.12 -15.62 -3.39
CA TYR A 311 -12.43 -16.15 -3.78
C TYR A 311 -13.30 -15.15 -4.56
N THR A 312 -13.02 -13.85 -4.46
CA THR A 312 -13.82 -12.80 -5.09
C THR A 312 -13.30 -12.40 -6.46
N ILE A 313 -12.16 -11.70 -6.54
CA ILE A 313 -11.59 -11.15 -7.79
C ILE A 313 -10.35 -11.92 -8.29
N SER A 314 -9.77 -12.80 -7.48
CA SER A 314 -8.51 -13.51 -7.74
C SER A 314 -7.26 -12.60 -7.84
N TYR A 315 -6.15 -13.15 -8.35
CA TYR A 315 -4.87 -12.46 -8.58
C TYR A 315 -4.50 -12.44 -10.08
N SER A 316 -5.44 -12.77 -10.97
CA SER A 316 -5.17 -12.97 -12.40
C SER A 316 -4.59 -11.73 -13.09
N ALA A 317 -4.98 -10.53 -12.67
CA ALA A 317 -4.48 -9.27 -13.23
C ALA A 317 -2.98 -9.06 -12.97
N GLU A 318 -2.49 -9.49 -11.80
CA GLU A 318 -1.09 -9.32 -11.40
C GLU A 318 -0.20 -10.53 -11.77
N MET A 319 -0.80 -11.69 -12.07
CA MET A 319 -0.06 -12.92 -12.39
C MET A 319 0.96 -12.78 -13.54
N PRO A 320 0.67 -12.08 -14.67
CA PRO A 320 1.67 -11.91 -15.72
C PRO A 320 2.95 -11.23 -15.21
N TRP A 321 2.83 -10.20 -14.37
CA TRP A 321 3.97 -9.51 -13.77
C TRP A 321 4.74 -10.41 -12.81
N VAL A 322 4.03 -11.17 -11.98
CA VAL A 322 4.63 -12.17 -11.07
C VAL A 322 5.47 -13.20 -11.84
N LEU A 323 4.93 -13.72 -12.95
CA LEU A 323 5.61 -14.71 -13.78
C LEU A 323 6.84 -14.10 -14.50
N ILE A 324 6.70 -12.90 -15.06
CA ILE A 324 7.81 -12.18 -15.71
C ILE A 324 8.93 -11.94 -14.70
N GLN A 325 8.61 -11.45 -13.49
CA GLN A 325 9.60 -11.24 -12.43
C GLN A 325 10.29 -12.55 -12.02
N ALA A 326 9.54 -13.63 -11.83
CA ALA A 326 10.10 -14.93 -11.50
C ALA A 326 11.08 -15.45 -12.57
N VAL A 327 10.67 -15.40 -13.85
CA VAL A 327 11.52 -15.82 -14.98
C VAL A 327 12.77 -14.94 -15.07
N PHE A 328 12.63 -13.63 -14.91
CA PHE A 328 13.74 -12.68 -14.94
C PHE A 328 14.76 -12.96 -13.82
N TYR A 329 14.29 -13.17 -12.58
CA TYR A 329 15.17 -13.50 -11.46
C TYR A 329 15.86 -14.85 -11.64
N LEU A 330 15.17 -15.87 -12.14
CA LEU A 330 15.78 -17.16 -12.48
C LEU A 330 16.82 -17.03 -13.59
N GLY A 331 16.54 -16.20 -14.60
CA GLY A 331 17.47 -15.87 -15.67
C GLY A 331 18.74 -15.20 -15.14
N ILE A 332 18.63 -14.23 -14.24
CA ILE A 332 19.79 -13.60 -13.58
C ILE A 332 20.61 -14.66 -12.83
N ILE A 333 19.99 -15.51 -12.03
CA ILE A 333 20.69 -16.57 -11.28
C ILE A 333 21.43 -17.52 -12.23
N LEU A 334 20.81 -17.90 -13.35
CA LEU A 334 21.44 -18.77 -14.34
C LEU A 334 22.64 -18.08 -15.01
N VAL A 335 22.46 -16.86 -15.50
CA VAL A 335 23.51 -16.09 -16.18
C VAL A 335 24.69 -15.84 -15.24
N THR A 336 24.45 -15.44 -14.00
CA THR A 336 25.53 -15.14 -13.05
C THR A 336 26.29 -16.39 -12.61
N ARG A 337 25.63 -17.56 -12.58
CA ARG A 337 26.31 -18.85 -12.39
C ARG A 337 27.18 -19.24 -13.58
N LEU A 338 26.71 -19.00 -14.80
CA LEU A 338 27.47 -19.29 -16.02
C LEU A 338 28.66 -18.34 -16.20
N THR A 339 28.50 -17.04 -15.92
CA THR A 339 29.60 -16.07 -16.04
C THR A 339 30.68 -16.24 -14.98
N ARG A 340 30.38 -16.80 -13.80
CA ARG A 340 31.38 -17.21 -12.80
C ARG A 340 32.43 -18.16 -13.40
N LEU A 341 32.06 -18.99 -14.37
CA LEU A 341 32.97 -19.93 -15.03
C LEU A 341 33.87 -19.26 -16.08
N THR A 342 33.46 -18.11 -16.62
CA THR A 342 34.07 -17.49 -17.81
C THR A 342 34.98 -16.30 -17.50
N MET A 343 34.85 -15.66 -16.32
CA MET A 343 35.56 -14.42 -16.01
C MET A 343 36.98 -14.67 -15.49
N SER A 344 37.90 -14.92 -16.42
CA SER A 344 39.34 -14.72 -16.25
C SER A 344 39.71 -13.31 -16.71
N LYS A 345 40.12 -12.47 -15.75
CA LYS A 345 40.99 -11.28 -15.88
C LYS A 345 40.58 -10.22 -16.91
N GLN A 346 40.12 -9.05 -16.42
CA GLN A 346 40.36 -7.79 -17.14
C GLN A 346 40.84 -6.70 -16.18
N CYS A 347 42.07 -6.23 -16.42
CA CYS A 347 42.73 -5.14 -15.71
C CYS A 347 42.24 -3.77 -16.19
N TYR A 348 42.08 -2.83 -15.26
CA TYR A 348 41.99 -1.40 -15.58
C TYR A 348 43.35 -0.73 -15.34
N ARG A 349 43.79 0.07 -16.32
CA ARG A 349 45.02 0.87 -16.24
C ARG A 349 44.64 2.34 -16.11
N ARG A 350 44.88 2.96 -14.95
CA ARG A 350 45.13 4.40 -14.88
C ARG A 350 45.86 4.79 -13.60
N SER A 351 47.04 5.37 -13.78
CA SER A 351 47.84 6.03 -12.76
C SER A 351 47.38 7.48 -12.67
N ASP A 352 46.84 7.92 -11.53
CA ASP A 352 46.76 9.35 -11.21
C ASP A 352 46.47 9.62 -9.73
N LYS A 353 46.82 10.83 -9.28
CA LYS A 353 46.90 11.32 -7.88
C LYS A 353 45.59 11.31 -7.07
N ASN A 354 44.45 10.90 -7.66
CA ASN A 354 43.14 10.77 -7.01
C ASN A 354 42.79 9.33 -6.60
N LEU A 355 43.80 8.45 -6.50
CA LEU A 355 43.63 7.01 -6.28
C LEU A 355 42.75 6.68 -5.05
N THR A 356 42.96 7.34 -3.91
CA THR A 356 42.21 7.08 -2.67
C THR A 356 40.72 7.44 -2.79
N VAL A 357 40.41 8.54 -3.48
CA VAL A 357 39.03 8.98 -3.75
C VAL A 357 38.33 7.99 -4.67
N ILE A 358 39.00 7.55 -5.74
CA ILE A 358 38.47 6.57 -6.69
C ILE A 358 38.24 5.21 -6.02
N GLN A 359 39.17 4.75 -5.19
CA GLN A 359 39.05 3.51 -4.42
C GLN A 359 37.88 3.56 -3.43
N THR A 360 37.71 4.68 -2.74
CA THR A 360 36.60 4.89 -1.81
C THR A 360 35.26 4.93 -2.57
N ALA A 361 35.20 5.64 -3.69
CA ALA A 361 34.01 5.69 -4.54
C ALA A 361 33.63 4.31 -5.08
N PHE A 362 34.61 3.50 -5.50
CA PHE A 362 34.38 2.12 -5.94
C PHE A 362 33.78 1.25 -4.83
N LYS A 363 34.35 1.29 -3.60
CA LYS A 363 33.78 0.56 -2.46
C LYS A 363 32.34 0.96 -2.19
N MET A 364 32.06 2.26 -2.16
CA MET A 364 30.71 2.77 -1.92
C MET A 364 29.75 2.34 -3.03
N ALA A 365 30.18 2.33 -4.29
CA ALA A 365 29.37 1.86 -5.41
C ALA A 365 29.01 0.37 -5.26
N VAL A 366 29.96 -0.49 -4.88
CA VAL A 366 29.68 -1.92 -4.65
C VAL A 366 28.74 -2.12 -3.44
N LEU A 367 28.95 -1.38 -2.35
CA LEU A 367 28.06 -1.44 -1.19
C LEU A 367 26.64 -0.97 -1.52
N LEU A 368 26.50 0.09 -2.32
CA LEU A 368 25.20 0.55 -2.81
C LEU A 368 24.53 -0.47 -3.73
N LEU A 369 25.30 -1.20 -4.56
CA LEU A 369 24.78 -2.27 -5.39
C LEU A 369 24.28 -3.47 -4.56
N ILE A 370 24.98 -3.81 -3.48
CA ILE A 370 24.51 -4.84 -2.53
C ILE A 370 23.25 -4.36 -1.83
N LEU A 371 23.22 -3.11 -1.37
CA LEU A 371 22.04 -2.55 -0.71
C LEU A 371 20.82 -2.50 -1.65
N SER A 372 21.02 -2.06 -2.89
CA SER A 372 19.95 -1.99 -3.89
C SER A 372 19.40 -3.38 -4.22
N ALA A 373 20.21 -4.44 -4.18
CA ALA A 373 19.73 -5.81 -4.37
C ALA A 373 18.65 -6.24 -3.36
N TYR A 374 18.65 -5.67 -2.15
CA TYR A 374 17.63 -5.95 -1.12
C TYR A 374 16.46 -4.97 -1.12
N ILE A 375 16.67 -3.73 -1.59
CA ILE A 375 15.66 -2.67 -1.62
C ILE A 375 14.79 -2.78 -2.87
N VAL A 376 15.39 -2.98 -4.04
CA VAL A 376 14.71 -2.93 -5.35
C VAL A 376 13.57 -3.96 -5.47
N PRO A 377 13.74 -5.24 -5.11
CA PRO A 377 12.65 -6.21 -5.19
C PRO A 377 11.43 -5.81 -4.36
N PHE A 378 11.62 -5.13 -3.22
CA PHE A 378 10.51 -4.74 -2.35
C PHE A 378 9.51 -3.82 -3.06
N PHE A 379 10.02 -2.88 -3.86
CA PHE A 379 9.20 -1.86 -4.54
C PHE A 379 8.64 -2.31 -5.89
N ILE A 380 9.28 -3.29 -6.55
CA ILE A 380 8.85 -3.76 -7.88
C ILE A 380 7.77 -4.86 -7.78
N ILE A 381 7.70 -5.60 -6.66
CA ILE A 381 6.68 -6.63 -6.48
C ILE A 381 5.29 -5.97 -6.45
N PRO A 382 4.32 -6.44 -7.26
CA PRO A 382 2.99 -5.86 -7.28
C PRO A 382 2.38 -5.88 -5.89
N GLN A 383 1.94 -4.71 -5.41
CA GLN A 383 1.64 -4.49 -4.00
C GLN A 383 0.58 -5.44 -3.46
N THR A 384 -0.42 -5.79 -4.27
CA THR A 384 -1.64 -6.41 -3.77
C THR A 384 -1.64 -7.95 -3.82
N ILE A 385 -0.55 -8.58 -4.29
CA ILE A 385 -0.49 -10.05 -4.48
C ILE A 385 -0.50 -10.82 -3.15
N HIS A 386 -0.77 -12.13 -3.24
CA HIS A 386 -0.82 -12.98 -2.05
C HIS A 386 0.51 -12.97 -1.27
N PRO A 387 0.51 -12.93 0.07
CA PRO A 387 1.75 -12.73 0.82
C PRO A 387 2.82 -13.80 0.63
N LEU A 388 2.39 -15.06 0.52
CA LEU A 388 3.31 -16.17 0.20
C LEU A 388 4.00 -15.98 -1.16
N MET A 389 3.29 -15.45 -2.17
CA MET A 389 3.87 -15.16 -3.48
C MET A 389 4.84 -13.97 -3.38
N GLY A 390 4.44 -12.91 -2.66
CA GLY A 390 5.28 -11.74 -2.42
C GLY A 390 6.60 -12.07 -1.73
N TRP A 391 6.57 -12.76 -0.59
CA TRP A 391 7.81 -13.16 0.10
C TRP A 391 8.66 -14.11 -0.74
N SER A 392 8.04 -15.03 -1.49
CA SER A 392 8.78 -15.92 -2.40
C SER A 392 9.49 -15.15 -3.50
N LEU A 393 8.80 -14.19 -4.13
CA LEU A 393 9.40 -13.29 -5.13
C LEU A 393 10.49 -12.40 -4.51
N TYR A 394 10.25 -11.85 -3.33
CA TYR A 394 11.21 -10.99 -2.63
C TYR A 394 12.51 -11.75 -2.30
N LEU A 395 12.38 -12.95 -1.71
CA LEU A 395 13.54 -13.78 -1.37
C LEU A 395 14.28 -14.25 -2.63
N THR A 396 13.56 -14.61 -3.69
CA THR A 396 14.17 -15.02 -4.96
C THR A 396 14.84 -13.85 -5.67
N GLY A 397 14.19 -12.69 -5.72
CA GLY A 397 14.68 -11.48 -6.37
C GLY A 397 15.88 -10.88 -5.64
N SER A 398 15.84 -10.79 -4.32
CA SER A 398 16.98 -10.32 -3.52
C SER A 398 18.19 -11.25 -3.64
N PHE A 399 17.98 -12.56 -3.68
CA PHE A 399 19.04 -13.54 -3.97
C PHE A 399 19.58 -13.38 -5.40
N ALA A 400 18.71 -13.25 -6.40
CA ALA A 400 19.09 -13.07 -7.79
C ALA A 400 19.93 -11.81 -8.00
N LEU A 401 19.47 -10.67 -7.49
CA LEU A 401 20.21 -9.41 -7.60
C LEU A 401 21.51 -9.42 -6.78
N SER A 402 21.52 -10.05 -5.60
CA SER A 402 22.75 -10.22 -4.81
C SER A 402 23.80 -11.08 -5.52
N SER A 403 23.37 -12.01 -6.38
CA SER A 403 24.28 -12.82 -7.18
C SER A 403 25.13 -11.99 -8.15
N ILE A 404 24.67 -10.80 -8.56
CA ILE A 404 25.41 -9.93 -9.48
C ILE A 404 26.71 -9.42 -8.84
N PRO A 405 26.71 -8.65 -7.72
CA PRO A 405 27.95 -8.22 -7.08
C PRO A 405 28.79 -9.39 -6.55
N ILE A 406 28.15 -10.47 -6.10
CA ILE A 406 28.85 -11.69 -5.67
C ILE A 406 29.74 -12.25 -6.80
N ASN A 407 29.22 -12.30 -8.03
CA ASN A 407 29.95 -12.85 -9.16
C ASN A 407 30.88 -11.82 -9.82
N ALA A 408 30.42 -10.57 -9.97
CA ALA A 408 31.19 -9.51 -10.61
C ALA A 408 32.44 -9.11 -9.81
N PHE A 409 32.37 -9.14 -8.47
CA PHE A 409 33.47 -8.74 -7.59
C PHE A 409 34.01 -9.92 -6.76
N LEU A 410 33.64 -11.16 -7.09
CA LEU A 410 34.08 -12.39 -6.39
C LEU A 410 33.91 -12.29 -4.87
N LEU A 411 32.82 -11.66 -4.40
CA LEU A 411 32.60 -11.44 -2.98
C LEU A 411 32.26 -12.75 -2.26
N PRO A 412 32.61 -12.88 -0.97
CA PRO A 412 32.21 -14.02 -0.17
C PRO A 412 30.68 -14.14 -0.10
N VAL A 413 30.14 -15.22 -0.68
CA VAL A 413 28.69 -15.46 -0.82
C VAL A 413 27.96 -15.34 0.52
N LEU A 414 28.48 -16.00 1.55
CA LEU A 414 27.87 -16.03 2.88
C LEU A 414 27.67 -14.62 3.45
N HIS A 415 28.67 -13.75 3.34
CA HIS A 415 28.61 -12.41 3.92
C HIS A 415 27.64 -11.48 3.17
N VAL A 416 27.55 -11.61 1.84
CA VAL A 416 26.57 -10.84 1.05
C VAL A 416 25.14 -11.33 1.32
N LEU A 417 24.96 -12.62 1.60
CA LEU A 417 23.65 -13.24 1.90
C LEU A 417 23.28 -13.26 3.39
N THR A 418 24.11 -12.73 4.29
CA THR A 418 23.75 -12.62 5.71
C THR A 418 22.43 -11.87 5.94
N PRO A 419 22.16 -10.71 5.30
CA PRO A 419 20.87 -10.04 5.42
C PRO A 419 19.70 -10.92 4.96
N TRP A 420 19.88 -11.68 3.88
CA TRP A 420 18.87 -12.62 3.39
C TRP A 420 18.50 -13.68 4.44
N LEU A 421 19.50 -14.27 5.10
CA LEU A 421 19.29 -15.24 6.18
C LEU A 421 18.63 -14.60 7.41
N CYS A 422 19.04 -13.38 7.77
CA CYS A 422 18.41 -12.62 8.85
C CYS A 422 16.93 -12.34 8.55
N ILE A 423 16.60 -11.92 7.32
CA ILE A 423 15.20 -11.66 6.92
C ILE A 423 14.39 -12.95 6.98
N LEU A 424 14.89 -14.05 6.41
CA LEU A 424 14.20 -15.35 6.46
C LEU A 424 13.92 -15.79 7.90
N GLY A 425 14.92 -15.74 8.78
CA GLY A 425 14.71 -16.10 10.18
C GLY A 425 13.78 -15.14 10.92
N THR A 426 13.78 -13.85 10.59
CA THR A 426 12.81 -12.89 11.13
C THR A 426 11.38 -13.26 10.72
N LEU A 427 11.17 -13.69 9.47
CA LEU A 427 9.86 -14.17 9.00
C LEU A 427 9.41 -15.42 9.77
N LEU A 428 10.33 -16.36 10.04
CA LEU A 428 10.03 -17.55 10.83
C LEU A 428 9.66 -17.18 12.28
N VAL A 429 10.40 -16.26 12.89
CA VAL A 429 10.09 -15.72 14.23
C VAL A 429 8.72 -15.06 14.23
N MET A 430 8.37 -14.27 13.22
CA MET A 430 7.05 -13.63 13.12
C MET A 430 5.90 -14.62 12.88
N ALA A 431 6.15 -15.68 12.11
CA ALA A 431 5.16 -16.71 11.75
C ALA A 431 4.93 -17.74 12.86
N PHE A 432 5.77 -17.74 13.91
CA PHE A 432 5.65 -18.69 15.02
C PHE A 432 4.29 -18.52 15.73
N PRO A 433 3.48 -19.59 15.87
CA PRO A 433 2.08 -19.47 16.30
C PRO A 433 1.91 -19.32 17.81
N SER A 434 2.93 -19.63 18.63
CA SER A 434 2.74 -19.82 20.07
C SER A 434 3.02 -18.57 20.91
N TYR A 435 2.97 -17.37 20.33
CA TYR A 435 3.10 -16.15 21.14
C TYR A 435 1.86 -15.92 21.99
N PRO A 436 2.02 -15.56 23.28
CA PRO A 436 0.89 -15.28 24.16
C PRO A 436 0.15 -13.99 23.76
N ASP A 437 0.88 -13.00 23.26
CA ASP A 437 0.34 -11.73 22.77
C ASP A 437 1.30 -11.06 21.78
N GLY A 438 0.85 -9.93 21.22
CA GLY A 438 1.59 -9.21 20.19
C GLY A 438 2.83 -8.49 20.71
N VAL A 439 2.86 -8.13 22.00
CA VAL A 439 4.01 -7.46 22.62
C VAL A 439 5.15 -8.45 22.76
N VAL A 440 4.88 -9.66 23.27
CA VAL A 440 5.89 -10.73 23.36
C VAL A 440 6.41 -11.12 21.99
N ARG A 441 5.54 -11.18 20.97
CA ARG A 441 5.95 -11.38 19.58
C ARG A 441 6.90 -10.28 19.10
N ALA A 442 6.55 -9.01 19.32
CA ALA A 442 7.37 -7.87 18.92
C ALA A 442 8.75 -7.87 19.63
N LEU A 443 8.78 -8.17 20.93
CA LEU A 443 10.02 -8.32 21.69
C LEU A 443 10.89 -9.47 21.18
N SER A 444 10.27 -10.59 20.76
CA SER A 444 10.99 -11.74 20.20
C SER A 444 11.60 -11.41 18.84
N VAL A 445 10.88 -10.67 17.99
CA VAL A 445 11.41 -10.13 16.73
C VAL A 445 12.56 -9.17 16.99
N PHE A 446 12.43 -8.26 17.96
CA PHE A 446 13.49 -7.34 18.35
C PHE A 446 14.73 -8.09 18.88
N GLY A 447 14.53 -9.09 19.75
CA GLY A 447 15.60 -9.94 20.25
C GLY A 447 16.33 -10.70 19.14
N TYR A 448 15.58 -11.24 18.17
CA TYR A 448 16.17 -11.89 17.00
C TYR A 448 16.98 -10.91 16.14
N ALA A 449 16.45 -9.72 15.87
CA ALA A 449 17.15 -8.68 15.13
C ALA A 449 18.44 -8.21 15.85
N PHE A 450 18.38 -8.07 17.18
CA PHE A 450 19.53 -7.78 18.01
C PHE A 450 20.60 -8.87 17.90
N CYS A 451 20.21 -10.14 17.97
CA CYS A 451 21.12 -11.27 17.76
C CYS A 451 21.72 -11.32 16.36
N CYS A 452 21.01 -10.83 15.33
CA CYS A 452 21.51 -10.74 13.96
C CYS A 452 22.53 -9.61 13.75
N ALA A 453 22.45 -8.52 14.53
CA ALA A 453 23.25 -7.32 14.31
C ALA A 453 24.78 -7.57 14.32
N PRO A 454 25.36 -8.36 15.24
CA PRO A 454 26.79 -8.70 15.18
C PRO A 454 27.19 -9.44 13.91
N PHE A 455 26.35 -10.36 13.41
CA PHE A 455 26.65 -11.11 12.18
C PHE A 455 26.59 -10.20 10.95
N LEU A 456 25.64 -9.25 10.92
CA LEU A 456 25.56 -8.23 9.88
C LEU A 456 26.80 -7.32 9.91
N TRP A 457 27.23 -6.89 11.09
CA TRP A 457 28.45 -6.09 11.26
C TRP A 457 29.71 -6.83 10.80
N VAL A 458 29.89 -8.08 11.24
CA VAL A 458 31.02 -8.92 10.80
C VAL A 458 30.99 -9.11 9.28
N SER A 459 29.82 -9.34 8.70
CA SER A 459 29.68 -9.51 7.26
C SER A 459 30.03 -8.22 6.50
N PHE A 460 29.61 -7.06 7.00
CA PHE A 460 29.99 -5.76 6.46
C PHE A 460 31.50 -5.52 6.49
N VAL A 461 32.15 -5.79 7.63
CA VAL A 461 33.61 -5.68 7.78
C VAL A 461 34.34 -6.65 6.84
N LYS A 462 33.83 -7.88 6.67
CA LYS A 462 34.43 -8.87 5.75
C LYS A 462 34.28 -8.47 4.29
N ILE A 463 33.12 -7.93 3.88
CA ILE A 463 32.90 -7.40 2.52
C ILE A 463 33.85 -6.24 2.24
N THR A 464 33.92 -5.26 3.14
CA THR A 464 34.78 -4.07 2.98
C THR A 464 36.26 -4.41 2.97
N SER A 465 36.70 -5.37 3.81
CA SER A 465 38.06 -5.90 3.81
C SER A 465 38.38 -6.64 2.50
N HIS A 466 37.47 -7.48 2.00
CA HIS A 466 37.66 -8.17 0.73
C HIS A 466 37.75 -7.19 -0.46
N LEU A 467 36.91 -6.16 -0.47
CA LEU A 467 36.98 -5.08 -1.46
C LEU A 467 38.31 -4.32 -1.38
N GLN A 468 38.83 -4.07 -0.19
CA GLN A 468 40.16 -3.48 -0.03
C GLN A 468 41.25 -4.37 -0.63
N ILE A 469 41.21 -5.68 -0.37
CA ILE A 469 42.19 -6.63 -0.95
C ILE A 469 42.11 -6.68 -2.48
N LEU A 470 40.90 -6.62 -3.05
CA LEU A 470 40.72 -6.57 -4.51
C LEU A 470 41.32 -5.31 -5.11
N ILE A 471 41.03 -4.16 -4.50
CA ILE A 471 41.62 -2.87 -4.87
C ILE A 471 43.16 -2.94 -4.78
N ASP A 472 43.69 -3.46 -3.68
CA ASP A 472 45.14 -3.54 -3.46
C ASP A 472 45.80 -4.49 -4.46
N LYS A 473 45.18 -5.65 -4.77
CA LYS A 473 45.68 -6.57 -5.80
C LYS A 473 45.67 -5.95 -7.19
N GLU A 474 44.66 -5.15 -7.54
CA GLU A 474 44.64 -4.43 -8.82
C GLU A 474 45.70 -3.32 -8.88
N VAL A 475 46.06 -2.71 -7.75
CA VAL A 475 47.15 -1.74 -7.65
C VAL A 475 48.53 -2.42 -7.64
N LEU A 476 48.66 -3.63 -7.05
CA LEU A 476 49.94 -4.33 -6.86
C LEU A 476 50.38 -5.23 -8.03
N PHE A 477 49.53 -5.47 -9.04
CA PHE A 477 49.90 -6.25 -10.25
C PHE A 477 50.17 -5.37 -11.49
N PRO A 478 51.33 -4.69 -11.59
CA PRO A 478 51.90 -4.24 -12.85
C PRO A 478 52.97 -5.24 -13.33
N ARG A 479 52.61 -6.40 -13.87
CA ARG A 479 53.59 -7.35 -14.49
C ARG A 479 52.91 -8.28 -15.48
N SER A 480 53.45 -8.66 -16.63
CA SER A 480 54.71 -8.33 -17.33
C SER A 480 54.49 -8.66 -18.81
N GLY A 481 55.01 -7.84 -19.72
CA GLY A 481 55.22 -8.21 -21.12
C GLY A 481 56.72 -8.26 -21.39
N GLU A 482 57.41 -9.29 -20.90
CA GLU A 482 58.66 -9.75 -21.48
C GLU A 482 58.32 -10.96 -22.35
N SER A 483 58.43 -10.79 -23.67
CA SER A 483 58.57 -11.89 -24.61
C SER A 483 59.85 -11.65 -25.39
N GLY A 484 60.77 -12.61 -25.30
CA GLY A 484 62.11 -12.53 -25.85
C GLY A 484 62.22 -12.66 -27.37
N SER A 485 63.47 -12.41 -27.80
CA SER A 485 64.13 -12.73 -29.07
C SER A 485 63.55 -12.20 -30.38
N SER A 486 64.21 -11.16 -30.90
CA SER A 486 64.59 -11.13 -32.31
C SER A 486 66.04 -10.64 -32.44
N SER A 487 66.91 -11.52 -32.89
CA SER A 487 68.24 -11.23 -33.43
C SER A 487 68.15 -10.21 -34.57
N SER A 488 68.99 -9.16 -34.57
CA SER A 488 69.91 -8.86 -35.68
C SER A 488 70.53 -7.45 -35.55
N LEU A 489 71.81 -7.37 -35.93
CA LEU A 489 72.56 -6.22 -36.41
C LEU A 489 73.03 -5.15 -35.40
N SER A 490 74.27 -5.34 -34.94
CA SER A 490 75.25 -4.24 -34.90
C SER A 490 76.62 -4.76 -35.38
N LYS A 491 76.93 -4.48 -36.65
CA LYS A 491 78.31 -4.36 -37.16
C LYS A 491 78.50 -2.88 -37.46
N LEU A 492 79.51 -2.23 -36.88
CA LEU A 492 80.58 -1.55 -37.62
C LEU A 492 81.49 -0.76 -36.66
N TYR A 493 82.77 -1.12 -36.77
CA TYR A 493 84.03 -0.50 -36.31
C TYR A 493 84.31 -0.35 -34.82
#